data_AF-Q2HWT3-F1
#
_entry.id   AF-Q2HWT3-F1
#
_cell.length_a   1.000
_cell.length_b   1.000
_cell.length_c   1.000
_cell.angle_alpha   90.00
_cell.angle_beta   90.00
_cell.angle_gamma   90.00
#
_symmetry.space_group_name_H-M   'P 1'
#
loop_
_entity.id
_entity.type
_entity.pdbx_description
1 polymer ?
#
loop_
_entity_poly.entity_id
_entity_poly.type
_entity_poly.pdbx_seq_one_letter_code
_entity_poly.pdbx_strand_id
1 'polypeptide(L)'
;FSASVDEAVAAAEAMVTDGADVVDVGGEATNPFRVAGEVPLAVERERVVPVVQKILDKLGNRVIISVDTMKAEVARDAVTAGADW
;
A
#
# COMPACT_ATOMS: atom_id res chain seq x y z
N PHE A 1 11.93 7.90 -6.65
CA PHE A 1 10.68 8.58 -6.27
C PHE A 1 10.06 7.81 -5.13
N SER A 2 9.85 8.43 -3.97
CA SER A 2 8.94 7.94 -2.94
C SER A 2 7.72 8.84 -2.98
N ALA A 3 6.55 8.29 -3.34
CA ALA A 3 5.30 9.02 -3.21
C ALA A 3 5.02 9.27 -1.71
N SER A 4 4.50 10.43 -1.39
CA SER A 4 3.92 10.71 -0.08
C SER A 4 2.64 9.90 0.14
N VAL A 5 2.22 9.77 1.40
CA VAL A 5 0.96 9.09 1.75
C VAL A 5 -0.23 9.74 1.02
N ASP A 6 -0.25 11.06 0.91
CA ASP A 6 -1.35 11.79 0.26
C ASP A 6 -1.40 11.54 -1.25
N GLU A 7 -0.24 11.46 -1.91
CA GLU A 7 -0.16 11.11 -3.33
C GLU A 7 -0.64 9.68 -3.57
N ALA A 8 -0.28 8.73 -2.71
CA ALA A 8 -0.72 7.34 -2.81
C ALA A 8 -2.25 7.21 -2.62
N VAL A 9 -2.82 7.93 -1.64
CA VAL A 9 -4.27 7.93 -1.41
C VAL A 9 -5.02 8.57 -2.57
N ALA A 10 -4.52 9.69 -3.12
CA ALA A 10 -5.12 10.31 -4.30
C ALA A 10 -5.10 9.38 -5.52
N ALA A 11 -4.02 8.61 -5.70
CA ALA A 11 -3.94 7.60 -6.74
C ALA A 11 -4.97 6.47 -6.53
N ALA A 12 -5.15 5.98 -5.31
CA ALA A 12 -6.16 4.98 -4.98
C ALA A 12 -7.60 5.49 -5.24
N GLU A 13 -7.90 6.75 -4.86
CA GLU A 13 -9.18 7.39 -5.17
C GLU A 13 -9.45 7.45 -6.68
N ALA A 14 -8.43 7.78 -7.47
CA ALA A 14 -8.52 7.79 -8.93
C ALA A 14 -8.77 6.39 -9.49
N MET A 15 -8.01 5.38 -9.03
CA MET A 15 -8.20 3.98 -9.46
C MET A 15 -9.63 3.49 -9.22
N VAL A 16 -10.18 3.76 -8.03
CA VAL A 16 -11.56 3.37 -7.70
C VAL A 16 -12.57 4.15 -8.54
N THR A 17 -12.31 5.43 -8.83
CA THR A 17 -13.15 6.23 -9.73
C THR A 17 -13.15 5.68 -11.16
N ASP A 18 -12.00 5.16 -11.60
CA ASP A 18 -11.82 4.52 -12.91
C ASP A 18 -12.35 3.07 -12.95
N GLY A 19 -12.92 2.58 -11.83
CA GLY A 19 -13.61 1.30 -11.75
C GLY A 19 -12.77 0.14 -11.19
N ALA A 20 -11.65 0.42 -10.52
CA ALA A 20 -10.90 -0.61 -9.83
C ALA A 20 -11.67 -1.14 -8.60
N ASP A 21 -11.89 -2.45 -8.55
CA ASP A 21 -12.43 -3.14 -7.36
C ASP A 21 -11.35 -3.34 -6.27
N VAL A 22 -10.10 -3.50 -6.70
CA VAL A 22 -8.94 -3.79 -5.84
C VAL A 22 -7.86 -2.75 -6.05
N VAL A 23 -7.28 -2.26 -4.95
CA VAL A 23 -6.06 -1.45 -4.94
C VAL A 23 -4.95 -2.24 -4.27
N ASP A 24 -3.83 -2.41 -4.97
CA ASP A 24 -2.66 -3.14 -4.49
C ASP A 24 -1.57 -2.16 -4.01
N VAL A 25 -1.23 -2.23 -2.73
CA VAL A 25 -0.36 -1.27 -2.04
C VAL A 25 1.00 -1.91 -1.74
N GLY A 26 2.06 -1.40 -2.37
CA GLY A 26 3.44 -1.85 -2.15
C GLY A 26 4.33 -0.75 -1.56
N GLY A 27 5.18 -1.11 -0.58
CA GLY A 27 6.17 -0.20 0.04
C GLY A 27 7.58 -0.33 -0.53
N GLU A 28 7.79 -1.34 -1.38
CA GLU A 28 9.06 -1.71 -1.99
C GLU A 28 8.91 -1.92 -3.49
N ALA A 29 9.87 -1.43 -4.27
CA ALA A 29 9.87 -1.62 -5.71
C ALA A 29 10.53 -2.96 -6.07
N THR A 30 9.81 -3.83 -6.76
CA THR A 30 10.27 -5.17 -7.20
C THR A 30 11.02 -5.17 -8.54
N ASN A 31 11.40 -3.99 -9.06
CA ASN A 31 12.09 -3.86 -10.34
C ASN A 31 13.47 -4.56 -10.32
N PRO A 32 13.71 -5.57 -11.18
CA PRO A 32 14.96 -6.36 -11.19
C PRO A 32 16.20 -5.56 -11.57
N PHE A 33 16.04 -4.38 -12.20
CA PHE A 33 17.14 -3.50 -12.59
C PHE A 33 17.40 -2.39 -11.56
N ARG A 34 16.70 -2.41 -10.42
CA ARG A 34 16.90 -1.43 -9.35
C ARG A 34 18.19 -1.75 -8.61
N VAL A 35 19.09 -0.77 -8.53
CA VAL A 35 20.38 -0.87 -7.81
C VAL A 35 20.23 -0.57 -6.30
N ALA A 36 19.04 -0.15 -5.87
CA ALA A 36 18.75 0.05 -4.45
C ALA A 36 18.57 -1.32 -3.78
N GLY A 37 19.29 -1.56 -2.68
CA GLY A 37 19.13 -2.77 -1.87
C GLY A 37 17.72 -2.90 -1.26
N GLU A 38 17.49 -4.06 -0.65
CA GLU A 38 16.23 -4.39 0.02
C GLU A 38 15.79 -3.27 0.97
N VAL A 39 14.51 -2.91 0.93
CA VAL A 39 13.93 -1.93 1.83
C VAL A 39 13.85 -2.54 3.24
N PRO A 40 14.42 -1.90 4.27
CA PRO A 40 14.30 -2.40 5.64
C PRO A 40 12.85 -2.53 6.08
N LEU A 41 12.54 -3.57 6.87
CA LEU A 41 11.19 -3.87 7.36
C LEU A 41 10.45 -2.63 7.89
N ALA A 42 11.09 -1.87 8.79
CA ALA A 42 10.48 -0.69 9.40
C ALA A 42 10.11 0.38 8.37
N VAL A 43 10.95 0.56 7.35
CA VAL A 43 10.74 1.56 6.30
C VAL A 43 9.58 1.17 5.38
N GLU A 44 9.49 -0.12 5.02
CA GLU A 44 8.35 -0.60 4.22
C GLU A 44 7.04 -0.47 5.00
N ARG A 45 7.05 -0.86 6.28
CA ARG A 45 5.91 -0.71 7.19
C ARG A 45 5.44 0.74 7.29
N GLU A 46 6.37 1.68 7.47
CA GLU A 46 6.07 3.13 7.54
C GLU A 46 5.48 3.70 6.24
N ARG A 47 5.73 3.04 5.09
CA ARG A 47 5.14 3.43 3.81
C ARG A 47 3.76 2.83 3.59
N VAL A 48 3.56 1.56 3.94
CA VAL A 48 2.33 0.81 3.63
C VAL A 48 1.22 1.13 4.62
N VAL A 49 1.47 0.99 5.92
CA VAL A 49 0.39 1.01 6.94
C VAL A 49 -0.38 2.33 6.95
N PRO A 50 0.25 3.52 6.90
CA PRO A 50 -0.49 4.77 6.87
C PRO A 50 -1.33 4.97 5.60
N VAL A 51 -0.88 4.43 4.46
CA VAL A 51 -1.62 4.48 3.20
C VAL A 51 -2.88 3.62 3.30
N VAL A 52 -2.76 2.38 3.78
CA VAL A 52 -3.91 1.48 4.00
C VAL A 52 -4.97 2.15 4.87
N GLN A 53 -4.58 2.67 6.04
CA GLN A 53 -5.50 3.33 6.96
C GLN A 53 -6.22 4.51 6.31
N LYS A 54 -5.47 5.36 5.61
CA LYS A 54 -6.03 6.57 5.01
C LYS A 54 -6.89 6.30 3.78
N ILE A 55 -6.61 5.23 3.02
CA ILE A 55 -7.51 4.74 1.97
C ILE A 55 -8.83 4.28 2.60
N LEU A 56 -8.78 3.47 3.68
CA LEU A 56 -9.99 3.00 4.36
C LEU A 56 -10.80 4.14 4.97
N ASP A 57 -10.16 5.12 5.61
CA ASP A 57 -10.83 6.29 6.19
C ASP A 57 -11.62 7.08 5.12
N LYS A 58 -11.12 7.11 3.87
CA LYS A 58 -11.71 7.88 2.79
C LYS A 58 -12.69 7.11 1.92
N LEU A 59 -12.35 5.87 1.58
CA LEU A 59 -13.08 5.06 0.59
C LEU A 59 -13.93 3.98 1.26
N GLY A 60 -13.62 3.61 2.50
CA GLY A 60 -14.33 2.57 3.25
C GLY A 60 -14.41 1.26 2.46
N ASN A 61 -15.60 0.67 2.41
CA ASN A 61 -15.87 -0.59 1.72
C ASN A 61 -16.05 -0.47 0.21
N ARG A 62 -15.74 0.69 -0.39
CA ARG A 62 -15.82 0.88 -1.85
C ARG A 62 -14.66 0.23 -2.60
N VAL A 63 -13.66 -0.26 -1.88
CA VAL A 63 -12.43 -0.82 -2.44
C VAL A 63 -11.95 -1.96 -1.56
N ILE A 64 -11.41 -2.99 -2.21
CA ILE A 64 -10.66 -4.07 -1.56
C ILE A 64 -9.18 -3.68 -1.57
N ILE A 65 -8.49 -3.85 -0.46
CA ILE A 65 -7.08 -3.49 -0.33
C ILE A 65 -6.22 -4.75 -0.22
N SER A 66 -5.34 -4.92 -1.21
CA SER A 66 -4.27 -5.92 -1.24
C SER A 66 -2.95 -5.26 -0.84
N VAL A 67 -2.07 -5.99 -0.15
CA VAL A 67 -0.70 -5.52 0.14
C VAL A 67 0.35 -6.38 -0.56
N ASP A 68 1.05 -5.78 -1.52
CA ASP A 68 2.21 -6.37 -2.20
C ASP A 68 3.46 -6.24 -1.31
N THR A 69 3.74 -7.30 -0.54
CA THR A 69 4.94 -7.42 0.26
C THR A 69 5.43 -8.86 0.34
N MET A 70 6.75 -9.02 0.43
CA MET A 70 7.39 -10.31 0.73
C MET A 70 7.64 -10.50 2.24
N LYS A 71 7.39 -9.47 3.06
CA LYS A 71 7.70 -9.47 4.50
C LYS A 71 6.44 -9.78 5.31
N ALA A 72 6.41 -10.93 5.96
CA ALA A 72 5.26 -11.40 6.72
C ALA A 72 4.81 -10.39 7.81
N GLU A 73 5.74 -9.67 8.43
CA GLU A 73 5.42 -8.64 9.41
C GLU A 73 4.72 -7.43 8.81
N VAL A 74 5.06 -7.01 7.58
CA VAL A 74 4.35 -5.92 6.88
C VAL A 74 2.94 -6.36 6.53
N ALA A 75 2.77 -7.57 5.98
CA ALA A 75 1.46 -8.12 5.66
C ALA A 75 0.56 -8.18 6.90
N ARG A 76 1.08 -8.73 8.01
CA ARG A 76 0.35 -8.80 9.28
C ARG A 76 -0.06 -7.43 9.80
N ASP A 77 0.84 -6.45 9.78
CA ASP A 77 0.55 -5.12 10.29
C ASP A 77 -0.44 -4.37 9.39
N ALA A 78 -0.42 -4.62 8.07
CA ALA A 78 -1.38 -4.06 7.12
C ALA A 78 -2.79 -4.66 7.27
N VAL A 79 -2.91 -5.98 7.42
CA VAL A 79 -4.20 -6.64 7.71
C VAL A 79 -4.74 -6.17 9.06
N THR A 80 -3.87 -6.00 10.07
CA THR A 80 -4.27 -5.40 11.36
C THR A 80 -4.80 -3.97 11.21
N ALA A 81 -4.27 -3.23 10.23
CA ALA A 81 -4.72 -1.88 9.89
C ALA A 81 -5.98 -1.85 9.01
N GLY A 82 -6.46 -3.01 8.55
CA GLY A 82 -7.73 -3.17 7.83
C GLY A 82 -7.61 -3.55 6.35
N ALA A 83 -6.42 -3.86 5.84
CA ALA A 83 -6.30 -4.46 4.51
C ALA A 83 -6.95 -5.85 4.47
N ASP A 84 -7.43 -6.26 3.29
CA ASP A 84 -8.13 -7.53 3.10
C ASP A 84 -7.17 -8.73 2.98
N TRP A 85 -6.01 -8.56 2.32
CA TRP A 85 -4.96 -9.58 2.22
C TRP A 85 -3.58 -9.02 1.91
#